data_AF-A0A3F2V4K3-F1
#
_entry.id   AF-A0A3F2V4K3-F1
#
_cell.length_a   1.000
_cell.length_b   1.000
_cell.length_c   1.000
_cell.angle_alpha   90.00
_cell.angle_beta   90.00
_cell.angle_gamma   90.00
#
_symmetry.space_group_name_H-M   'P 1'
#
loop_
_entity.id
_entity.type
_entity.pdbx_description
1 polymer ?
#
loop_
_entity_poly.entity_id
_entity_poly.type
_entity_poly.pdbx_seq_one_letter_code
_entity_poly.pdbx_strand_id
1 'polypeptide(L)'
;MAHLTVASSENAVIKLFEGIRDNFSVDQSDSADFGPFTAGYEVAFHLEGGDVDLQSDNSIVVSELDIKWDKLRVFAGIDIPELCIGGFCIIPNPFGGCLVRAPRICIFDDDPDIGIDLNLNGLLTSEISLAAKPVLKYYVNPARPPAMNWLDAEDAGLANHWQLFIDPEWVDIDVFDWSDIVGDLLEDALDNAIDGLLFFLPGWAKDLIRAILGPVIDLVRAILDIGDDIDEWLSDLLGVSLGLFDLILTLVADHFAKQYPLLEIEDPFPVIPYQAGLIPVKLPIETLAVTITDDEMILTADVGDTL
;
A
#
# COMPACT_ATOMS: atom_id res chain seq x y z
N MET A 1 -39.79 -17.61 -8.55
CA MET A 1 -39.91 -16.23 -9.07
C MET A 1 -39.61 -15.36 -7.89
N ALA A 2 -38.72 -14.38 -8.05
CA ALA A 2 -38.42 -13.44 -6.98
C ALA A 2 -39.69 -12.72 -6.51
N HIS A 3 -39.82 -12.54 -5.20
CA HIS A 3 -40.90 -11.76 -4.61
C HIS A 3 -40.64 -10.25 -4.73
N LEU A 4 -39.36 -9.86 -4.71
CA LEU A 4 -38.92 -8.47 -4.86
C LEU A 4 -37.79 -8.39 -5.90
N THR A 5 -37.80 -7.32 -6.69
CA THR A 5 -36.73 -6.98 -7.63
C THR A 5 -36.45 -5.49 -7.53
N VAL A 6 -35.18 -5.14 -7.37
CA VAL A 6 -34.67 -3.77 -7.38
C VAL A 6 -33.54 -3.71 -8.39
N ALA A 7 -33.54 -2.71 -9.26
CA ALA A 7 -32.46 -2.45 -10.20
C ALA A 7 -31.83 -1.10 -9.89
N SER A 8 -30.50 -1.06 -9.97
CA SER A 8 -29.70 0.15 -9.88
C SER A 8 -29.01 0.36 -11.21
N SER A 9 -29.03 1.58 -11.73
CA SER A 9 -28.29 1.90 -12.95
C SER A 9 -26.79 1.86 -12.72
N GLU A 10 -26.02 1.65 -13.78
CA GLU A 10 -24.56 1.79 -13.79
C GLU A 10 -24.08 3.09 -13.13
N ASN A 11 -24.70 4.23 -13.44
CA ASN A 11 -24.36 5.51 -12.83
C ASN A 11 -24.51 5.51 -11.28
N ALA A 12 -25.46 4.75 -10.73
CA ALA A 12 -25.57 4.61 -9.29
C ALA A 12 -24.47 3.68 -8.72
N VAL A 13 -24.05 2.65 -9.47
CA VAL A 13 -22.90 1.81 -9.11
C VAL A 13 -21.60 2.61 -9.13
N ILE A 14 -21.39 3.45 -10.15
CA ILE A 14 -20.28 4.40 -10.23
C ILE A 14 -20.22 5.26 -8.96
N LYS A 15 -21.35 5.82 -8.52
CA LYS A 15 -21.39 6.64 -7.30
C LYS A 15 -21.09 5.88 -6.02
N LEU A 16 -21.49 4.61 -5.93
CA LEU A 16 -21.12 3.76 -4.81
C LEU A 16 -19.62 3.45 -4.82
N PHE A 17 -19.07 3.14 -6.00
CA PHE A 17 -17.64 2.91 -6.19
C PHE A 17 -16.80 4.14 -5.82
N GLU A 18 -17.15 5.33 -6.34
CA GLU A 18 -16.51 6.60 -5.99
C GLU A 18 -16.48 6.78 -4.46
N GLY A 19 -17.58 6.49 -3.76
CA GLY A 19 -17.65 6.57 -2.31
C GLY A 19 -16.69 5.62 -1.59
N ILE A 20 -16.47 4.40 -2.11
CA ILE A 20 -15.52 3.45 -1.51
C ILE A 20 -14.08 3.84 -1.85
N ARG A 21 -13.83 4.25 -3.10
CA ARG A 21 -12.52 4.73 -3.60
C ARG A 21 -12.04 5.94 -2.80
N ASP A 22 -12.89 6.97 -2.64
CA ASP A 22 -12.51 8.24 -2.00
C ASP A 22 -12.21 8.09 -0.49
N ASN A 23 -12.62 6.97 0.12
CA ASN A 23 -12.31 6.62 1.50
C ASN A 23 -11.14 5.63 1.62
N PHE A 24 -10.49 5.26 0.51
CA PHE A 24 -9.29 4.45 0.52
C PHE A 24 -8.05 5.34 0.67
N SER A 25 -7.23 5.04 1.69
CA SER A 25 -5.92 5.65 1.87
C SER A 25 -5.00 4.69 2.62
N VAL A 26 -3.74 4.67 2.22
CA VAL A 26 -2.67 3.89 2.86
C VAL A 26 -1.57 4.85 3.31
N ASP A 27 -1.04 4.62 4.51
CA ASP A 27 0.17 5.28 5.01
C ASP A 27 0.95 4.22 5.82
N GLN A 28 2.08 3.79 5.28
CA GLN A 28 2.91 2.71 5.80
C GLN A 28 4.39 3.05 5.63
N SER A 29 5.20 2.53 6.53
CA SER A 29 6.66 2.61 6.42
C SER A 29 7.26 1.42 7.12
N ASP A 30 8.34 0.88 6.56
CA ASP A 30 9.10 -0.18 7.21
C ASP A 30 10.58 -0.07 6.88
N SER A 31 11.41 -0.68 7.72
CA SER A 31 12.87 -0.72 7.54
C SER A 31 13.46 -1.96 8.16
N ALA A 32 14.53 -2.49 7.57
CA ALA A 32 15.25 -3.64 8.05
C ALA A 32 16.77 -3.38 8.08
N ASP A 33 17.41 -3.87 9.14
CA ASP A 33 18.85 -3.83 9.34
C ASP A 33 19.47 -5.21 9.13
N PHE A 34 20.56 -5.27 8.38
CA PHE A 34 21.29 -6.49 8.00
C PHE A 34 22.77 -6.40 8.39
N GLY A 35 23.04 -5.91 9.60
CA GLY A 35 24.40 -5.64 10.06
C GLY A 35 24.85 -4.26 9.61
N PRO A 36 25.85 -4.14 8.70
CA PRO A 36 26.30 -2.85 8.21
C PRO A 36 25.42 -2.27 7.09
N PHE A 37 24.21 -2.80 6.89
CA PHE A 37 23.31 -2.38 5.82
C PHE A 37 21.92 -2.13 6.40
N THR A 38 21.29 -1.04 5.98
CA THR A 38 19.89 -0.73 6.29
C THR A 38 19.14 -0.49 5.00
N ALA A 39 17.90 -0.93 4.92
CA ALA A 39 17.01 -0.59 3.81
C ALA A 39 15.61 -0.35 4.34
N GLY A 40 14.87 0.57 3.74
CA GLY A 40 13.50 0.84 4.13
C GLY A 40 12.74 1.64 3.10
N TYR A 41 11.44 1.80 3.38
CA TYR A 41 10.52 2.54 2.54
C TYR A 41 9.52 3.33 3.38
N GLU A 42 9.02 4.40 2.80
CA GLU A 42 7.84 5.14 3.27
C GLU A 42 6.87 5.30 2.09
N VAL A 43 5.65 4.78 2.25
CA VAL A 43 4.62 4.83 1.21
C VAL A 43 3.34 5.38 1.79
N ALA A 44 2.77 6.37 1.11
CA ALA A 44 1.42 6.83 1.35
C ALA A 44 0.74 7.08 0.01
N PHE A 45 -0.48 6.58 -0.15
CA PHE A 45 -1.22 6.77 -1.38
C PHE A 45 -2.72 6.69 -1.15
N HIS A 46 -3.44 7.25 -2.11
CA HIS A 46 -4.89 7.13 -2.24
C HIS A 46 -5.24 6.80 -3.70
N LEU A 47 -6.52 6.54 -3.94
CA LEU A 47 -7.03 6.21 -5.26
C LEU A 47 -7.79 7.40 -5.85
N GLU A 48 -7.58 7.69 -7.13
CA GLU A 48 -8.34 8.69 -7.90
C GLU A 48 -8.76 8.11 -9.25
N GLY A 49 -9.73 8.72 -9.92
CA GLY A 49 -10.17 8.24 -11.24
C GLY A 49 -10.86 6.87 -11.17
N GLY A 50 -10.72 6.06 -12.21
CA GLY A 50 -11.43 4.80 -12.36
C GLY A 50 -12.74 4.95 -13.13
N ASP A 51 -12.76 4.35 -14.32
CA ASP A 51 -13.95 4.15 -15.13
C ASP A 51 -14.57 2.80 -14.81
N VAL A 52 -15.82 2.80 -14.34
CA VAL A 52 -16.57 1.59 -13.98
C VAL A 52 -17.47 1.19 -15.13
N ASP A 53 -17.38 -0.06 -15.55
CA ASP A 53 -18.19 -0.67 -16.61
C ASP A 53 -18.85 -1.95 -16.10
N LEU A 54 -20.17 -2.04 -16.24
CA LEU A 54 -20.93 -3.24 -15.89
C LEU A 54 -20.94 -4.23 -17.06
N GLN A 55 -20.69 -5.51 -16.78
CA GLN A 55 -20.63 -6.54 -17.82
C GLN A 55 -21.75 -7.57 -17.65
N SER A 56 -22.36 -7.97 -18.77
CA SER A 56 -23.37 -9.04 -18.83
C SER A 56 -22.89 -10.43 -18.42
N ASP A 57 -21.59 -10.62 -18.17
CA ASP A 57 -21.03 -11.83 -17.55
C ASP A 57 -21.04 -11.81 -16.01
N ASN A 58 -21.79 -10.85 -15.44
CA ASN A 58 -21.95 -10.60 -14.01
C ASN A 58 -20.71 -10.01 -13.32
N SER A 59 -19.81 -9.37 -14.07
CA SER A 59 -18.65 -8.67 -13.53
C SER A 59 -18.80 -7.14 -13.57
N ILE A 60 -18.00 -6.47 -12.74
CA ILE A 60 -17.76 -5.04 -12.74
C ILE A 60 -16.29 -4.87 -13.10
N VAL A 61 -16.01 -4.16 -14.18
CA VAL A 61 -14.65 -3.81 -14.59
C VAL A 61 -14.39 -2.38 -14.17
N VAL A 62 -13.22 -2.13 -13.59
CA VAL A 62 -12.71 -0.79 -13.33
C VAL A 62 -11.38 -0.64 -14.04
N SER A 63 -11.28 0.35 -14.92
CA SER A 63 -10.07 0.71 -15.66
C SER A 63 -9.62 2.12 -15.31
N GLU A 64 -8.34 2.46 -15.57
CA GLU A 64 -7.81 3.82 -15.36
C GLU A 64 -7.97 4.32 -13.91
N LEU A 65 -7.85 3.40 -12.93
CA LEU A 65 -7.89 3.75 -11.50
C LEU A 65 -6.49 4.16 -11.05
N ASP A 66 -6.26 5.45 -10.84
CA ASP A 66 -4.96 5.99 -10.49
C ASP A 66 -4.60 5.69 -9.03
N ILE A 67 -3.36 5.23 -8.82
CA ILE A 67 -2.66 5.30 -7.54
C ILE A 67 -1.95 6.66 -7.46
N LYS A 68 -2.45 7.53 -6.59
CA LYS A 68 -1.81 8.82 -6.30
C LYS A 68 -0.89 8.67 -5.11
N TRP A 69 0.41 8.72 -5.39
CA TRP A 69 1.46 8.63 -4.38
C TRP A 69 1.63 9.96 -3.63
N ASP A 70 1.04 10.04 -2.43
CA ASP A 70 1.26 11.14 -1.48
C ASP A 70 2.69 11.12 -0.92
N LYS A 71 3.21 9.91 -0.70
CA LYS A 71 4.61 9.62 -0.38
C LYS A 71 5.05 8.34 -1.07
N LEU A 72 6.24 8.37 -1.65
CA LEU A 72 6.96 7.22 -2.13
C LEU A 72 8.44 7.51 -1.96
N ARG A 73 9.01 6.99 -0.87
CA ARG A 73 10.42 7.14 -0.55
C ARG A 73 11.02 5.76 -0.33
N VAL A 74 12.17 5.52 -0.94
CA VAL A 74 12.98 4.32 -0.73
C VAL A 74 14.35 4.77 -0.28
N PHE A 75 14.86 4.19 0.80
CA PHE A 75 16.17 4.52 1.31
C PHE A 75 16.99 3.27 1.61
N ALA A 76 18.29 3.38 1.39
CA ALA A 76 19.26 2.35 1.72
C ALA A 76 20.48 3.00 2.35
N GLY A 77 21.04 2.35 3.37
CA GLY A 77 22.17 2.83 4.15
C GLY A 77 23.25 1.75 4.27
N ILE A 78 24.50 2.18 4.39
CA ILE A 78 25.65 1.33 4.67
C ILE A 78 26.48 1.97 5.78
N ASP A 79 26.72 1.21 6.85
CA ASP A 79 27.66 1.54 7.92
C ASP A 79 29.02 0.93 7.62
N ILE A 80 30.03 1.77 7.59
CA ILE A 80 31.41 1.36 7.40
C ILE A 80 32.10 1.43 8.76
N PRO A 81 32.84 0.37 9.18
CA PRO A 81 33.56 0.42 10.44
C PRO A 81 34.47 1.66 10.54
N GLU A 82 34.28 2.44 11.61
CA GLU A 82 35.03 3.67 11.91
C GLU A 82 36.54 3.46 11.71
N LEU A 83 37.13 4.26 10.83
CA LEU A 83 38.56 4.21 10.55
C LEU A 83 39.25 5.46 11.09
N CYS A 84 40.14 5.28 12.06
CA CYS A 84 40.84 6.39 12.69
C CYS A 84 42.32 6.44 12.29
N ILE A 85 42.73 7.58 11.72
CA ILE A 85 44.12 7.86 11.37
C ILE A 85 44.69 8.86 12.39
N GLY A 86 45.91 8.60 12.86
CA GLY A 86 46.60 9.45 13.84
C GLY A 86 46.44 8.98 15.27
N GLY A 87 46.46 9.90 16.23
CA GLY A 87 46.37 9.57 17.67
C GLY A 87 47.59 8.87 18.28
N PHE A 88 48.61 8.58 17.47
CA PHE A 88 49.90 8.05 17.92
C PHE A 88 50.69 9.11 18.69
N CYS A 89 51.58 8.63 19.56
CA CYS A 89 52.37 9.51 20.39
C CYS A 89 53.56 10.10 19.62
N ILE A 90 53.62 11.42 19.50
CA ILE A 90 54.78 12.12 18.91
C ILE A 90 55.86 12.30 19.96
N ILE A 91 55.49 12.69 21.19
CA ILE A 91 56.43 12.91 22.30
C ILE A 91 56.04 12.03 23.48
N PRO A 92 56.74 10.90 23.72
CA PRO A 92 56.47 10.03 24.86
C PRO A 92 56.87 10.69 26.18
N ASN A 93 56.06 10.47 27.21
CA ASN A 93 56.41 10.79 28.59
C ASN A 93 57.34 9.70 29.13
N PRO A 94 58.47 10.03 29.78
CA PRO A 94 59.36 9.06 30.43
C PRO A 94 58.70 8.17 31.51
N PHE A 95 57.49 8.48 31.97
CA PHE A 95 56.72 7.69 32.94
C PHE A 95 55.57 6.87 32.34
N GLY A 96 55.54 6.66 31.02
CA GLY A 96 54.56 5.76 30.37
C GLY A 96 53.26 6.44 29.93
N GLY A 97 53.38 7.56 29.20
CA GLY A 97 52.25 8.28 28.63
C GLY A 97 52.65 9.07 27.38
N CYS A 98 51.81 10.00 26.93
CA CYS A 98 52.12 10.84 25.77
C CYS A 98 51.94 12.33 26.09
N LEU A 99 52.98 13.14 25.89
CA LEU A 99 52.96 14.59 26.09
C LEU A 99 52.34 15.33 24.91
N VAL A 100 52.61 14.87 23.69
CA VAL A 100 52.04 15.43 22.45
C VAL A 100 51.59 14.27 21.57
N ARG A 101 50.29 14.19 21.33
CA ARG A 101 49.70 13.23 20.37
C ARG A 101 49.51 13.91 19.03
N ALA A 102 49.70 13.13 17.96
CA ALA A 102 49.20 13.51 16.66
C ALA A 102 47.67 13.67 16.75
N PRO A 103 47.06 14.65 16.06
CA PRO A 103 45.61 14.72 15.95
C PRO A 103 45.06 13.37 15.47
N ARG A 104 43.95 12.94 16.07
CA ARG A 104 43.20 11.77 15.63
C ARG A 104 42.05 12.29 14.79
N ILE A 105 41.94 11.78 13.58
CA ILE A 105 40.81 12.02 12.69
C ILE A 105 40.19 10.65 12.46
N CYS A 106 38.92 10.51 12.80
CA CYS A 106 38.11 9.35 12.48
C CYS A 106 37.24 9.70 11.28
N ILE A 107 37.03 8.70 10.43
CA ILE A 107 36.15 8.77 9.27
C ILE A 107 35.19 7.59 9.39
N PHE A 108 33.98 7.75 8.87
CA PHE A 108 32.88 6.80 9.02
C PHE A 108 32.38 6.68 10.47
N ASP A 109 31.97 7.80 11.05
CA ASP A 109 31.34 7.89 12.37
C ASP A 109 29.85 8.25 12.32
N ASP A 110 29.25 8.26 11.11
CA ASP A 110 27.83 8.52 10.87
C ASP A 110 27.05 7.17 10.85
N ASP A 111 25.72 7.23 10.90
CA ASP A 111 24.82 6.06 10.87
C ASP A 111 23.53 6.45 10.12
N PRO A 112 23.35 6.07 8.83
CA PRO A 112 24.32 5.38 7.98
C PRO A 112 25.48 6.26 7.49
N ASP A 113 26.67 5.68 7.33
CA ASP A 113 27.84 6.39 6.75
C ASP A 113 27.68 6.73 5.26
N ILE A 114 26.99 5.86 4.52
CA ILE A 114 26.60 6.09 3.12
C ILE A 114 25.12 5.83 3.02
N GLY A 115 24.34 6.82 2.61
CA GLY A 115 22.91 6.70 2.37
C GLY A 115 22.55 7.03 0.92
N ILE A 116 21.70 6.20 0.31
CA ILE A 116 20.94 6.54 -0.88
C ILE A 116 19.51 6.80 -0.42
N ASP A 117 18.96 7.94 -0.80
CA ASP A 117 17.60 8.35 -0.47
C ASP A 117 16.89 8.77 -1.75
N LEU A 118 15.99 7.92 -2.22
CA LEU A 118 15.18 8.14 -3.41
C LEU A 118 13.82 8.64 -2.97
N ASN A 119 13.61 9.94 -3.11
CA ASN A 119 12.32 10.56 -2.87
C ASN A 119 11.56 10.72 -4.20
N LEU A 120 10.56 9.86 -4.40
CA LEU A 120 9.74 9.77 -5.61
C LEU A 120 8.37 10.44 -5.43
N ASN A 121 8.18 11.24 -4.37
CA ASN A 121 6.91 11.85 -4.03
C ASN A 121 6.35 12.70 -5.18
N GLY A 122 5.13 12.38 -5.64
CA GLY A 122 4.43 13.12 -6.69
C GLY A 122 5.12 13.09 -8.06
N LEU A 123 6.15 12.25 -8.23
CA LEU A 123 6.86 12.10 -9.50
C LEU A 123 6.30 10.96 -10.35
N LEU A 124 5.59 10.04 -9.71
CA LEU A 124 5.18 8.78 -10.32
C LEU A 124 3.66 8.63 -10.24
N THR A 125 3.09 8.03 -11.28
CA THR A 125 1.70 7.58 -11.28
C THR A 125 1.69 6.10 -11.64
N SER A 126 0.81 5.36 -11.00
CA SER A 126 0.53 3.96 -11.35
C SER A 126 -0.97 3.84 -11.58
N GLU A 127 -1.38 2.95 -12.46
CA GLU A 127 -2.80 2.69 -12.73
C GLU A 127 -3.14 1.28 -12.31
N ILE A 128 -4.37 1.11 -11.81
CA ILE A 128 -4.95 -0.17 -11.47
C ILE A 128 -6.05 -0.46 -12.50
N SER A 129 -6.03 -1.67 -13.02
CA SER A 129 -7.19 -2.27 -13.67
C SER A 129 -7.66 -3.45 -12.84
N LEU A 130 -8.97 -3.61 -12.64
CA LEU A 130 -9.51 -4.77 -11.95
C LEU A 130 -10.84 -5.20 -12.56
N ALA A 131 -11.13 -6.50 -12.48
CA ALA A 131 -12.50 -6.98 -12.59
C ALA A 131 -12.90 -7.66 -11.29
N ALA A 132 -14.15 -7.49 -10.94
CA ALA A 132 -14.68 -7.99 -9.70
C ALA A 132 -16.12 -8.46 -9.85
N LYS A 133 -16.56 -9.32 -8.92
CA LYS A 133 -17.92 -9.85 -8.91
C LYS A 133 -18.66 -9.48 -7.64
N PRO A 134 -19.98 -9.28 -7.72
CA PRO A 134 -20.80 -9.09 -6.54
C PRO A 134 -20.80 -10.36 -5.69
N VAL A 135 -20.52 -10.23 -4.39
CA VAL A 135 -20.58 -11.33 -3.42
C VAL A 135 -21.50 -10.96 -2.28
N LEU A 136 -22.59 -11.72 -2.15
CA LEU A 136 -23.51 -11.59 -1.03
C LEU A 136 -23.07 -12.45 0.15
N LYS A 137 -23.02 -11.84 1.33
CA LYS A 137 -22.72 -12.50 2.60
C LYS A 137 -23.83 -12.22 3.61
N TYR A 138 -24.23 -13.23 4.37
CA TYR A 138 -25.11 -13.04 5.52
C TYR A 138 -24.27 -12.77 6.77
N TYR A 139 -24.46 -11.60 7.35
CA TYR A 139 -23.79 -11.15 8.56
C TYR A 139 -24.68 -11.37 9.77
N VAL A 140 -24.26 -12.31 10.63
CA VAL A 140 -24.86 -12.49 11.95
C VAL A 140 -24.17 -11.55 12.92
N ASN A 141 -24.93 -10.64 13.53
CA ASN A 141 -24.36 -9.70 14.48
C ASN A 141 -23.85 -10.44 15.73
N PRO A 142 -22.54 -10.44 16.00
CA PRO A 142 -21.97 -11.23 17.09
C PRO A 142 -22.34 -10.70 18.48
N ALA A 143 -22.77 -9.43 18.56
CA ALA A 143 -23.26 -8.84 19.80
C ALA A 143 -24.73 -9.21 20.09
N ARG A 144 -25.46 -9.79 19.13
CA ARG A 144 -26.83 -10.26 19.30
C ARG A 144 -26.85 -11.56 20.14
N PRO A 145 -27.50 -11.57 21.32
CA PRO A 145 -27.65 -12.80 22.09
C PRO A 145 -28.47 -13.86 21.33
N PRO A 146 -28.14 -15.17 21.43
CA PRO A 146 -28.84 -16.21 20.67
C PRO A 146 -30.36 -16.32 20.93
N ALA A 147 -30.82 -15.85 22.09
CA ALA A 147 -32.24 -15.88 22.47
C ALA A 147 -32.98 -14.57 22.15
N MET A 148 -32.29 -13.55 21.62
CA MET A 148 -32.88 -12.25 21.31
C MET A 148 -33.70 -12.37 20.01
N ASN A 149 -35.00 -12.11 20.11
CA ASN A 149 -35.88 -12.07 18.95
C ASN A 149 -35.52 -10.87 18.05
N TRP A 150 -36.03 -10.86 16.82
CA TRP A 150 -35.71 -9.85 15.83
C TRP A 150 -36.13 -8.42 16.23
N LEU A 151 -37.22 -8.28 17.01
CA LEU A 151 -37.75 -6.98 17.43
C LEU A 151 -36.85 -6.35 18.50
N ASP A 152 -36.48 -7.13 19.52
CA ASP A 152 -35.54 -6.68 20.56
C ASP A 152 -34.15 -6.39 19.96
N ALA A 153 -33.75 -7.13 18.92
CA ALA A 153 -32.49 -6.90 18.22
C ALA A 153 -32.50 -5.57 17.44
N GLU A 154 -33.59 -5.26 16.74
CA GLU A 154 -33.77 -3.96 16.08
C GLU A 154 -33.73 -2.80 17.08
N ASP A 155 -34.51 -2.90 18.17
CA ASP A 155 -34.57 -1.87 19.21
C ASP A 155 -33.19 -1.60 19.86
N ALA A 156 -32.32 -2.62 19.87
CA ALA A 156 -30.97 -2.54 20.38
C ALA A 156 -29.91 -2.16 19.33
N GLY A 157 -30.27 -2.03 18.05
CA GLY A 157 -29.31 -1.83 16.96
C GLY A 157 -28.40 -3.03 16.71
N LEU A 158 -28.91 -4.24 16.97
CA LEU A 158 -28.21 -5.53 16.91
C LEU A 158 -28.78 -6.48 15.83
N ALA A 159 -29.45 -5.93 14.82
CA ALA A 159 -30.01 -6.74 13.73
C ALA A 159 -28.91 -7.44 12.91
N ASN A 160 -29.29 -8.55 12.27
CA ASN A 160 -28.45 -9.20 11.27
C ASN A 160 -28.60 -8.46 9.94
N HIS A 161 -27.67 -8.68 9.02
CA HIS A 161 -27.66 -7.99 7.74
C HIS A 161 -27.28 -8.93 6.59
N TRP A 162 -27.89 -8.73 5.44
CA TRP A 162 -27.30 -9.11 4.17
C TRP A 162 -26.34 -8.01 3.74
N GLN A 163 -25.12 -8.38 3.39
CA GLN A 163 -24.07 -7.46 2.96
C GLN A 163 -23.63 -7.82 1.54
N LEU A 164 -23.65 -6.85 0.64
CA LEU A 164 -23.15 -6.97 -0.71
C LEU A 164 -21.75 -6.39 -0.79
N PHE A 165 -20.77 -7.23 -1.12
CA PHE A 165 -19.38 -6.83 -1.38
C PHE A 165 -19.07 -6.92 -2.88
N ILE A 166 -17.99 -6.29 -3.29
CA ILE A 166 -17.35 -6.53 -4.58
C ILE A 166 -16.08 -7.34 -4.30
N ASP A 167 -15.97 -8.54 -4.84
CA ASP A 167 -14.79 -9.40 -4.68
C ASP A 167 -13.98 -9.40 -5.98
N PRO A 168 -12.76 -8.82 -6.00
CA PRO A 168 -11.91 -8.82 -7.18
C PRO A 168 -11.55 -10.23 -7.64
N GLU A 169 -11.73 -10.50 -8.93
CA GLU A 169 -11.26 -11.72 -9.58
C GLU A 169 -9.80 -11.60 -10.02
N TRP A 170 -9.45 -10.42 -10.51
CA TRP A 170 -8.08 -10.04 -10.84
C TRP A 170 -7.91 -8.54 -10.60
N VAL A 171 -6.68 -8.17 -10.26
CA VAL A 171 -6.22 -6.80 -10.10
C VAL A 171 -4.85 -6.74 -10.77
N ASP A 172 -4.65 -5.77 -11.62
CA ASP A 172 -3.43 -5.55 -12.39
C ASP A 172 -2.92 -4.13 -12.11
N ILE A 173 -1.62 -3.96 -11.99
CA ILE A 173 -0.99 -2.67 -11.72
C ILE A 173 -0.03 -2.35 -12.87
N ASP A 174 -0.33 -1.27 -13.57
CA ASP A 174 0.53 -0.69 -14.58
C ASP A 174 1.31 0.49 -14.01
N VAL A 175 2.57 0.59 -14.41
CA VAL A 175 3.52 1.59 -13.90
C VAL A 175 3.91 2.51 -15.06
N PHE A 176 3.61 3.82 -14.96
CA PHE A 176 3.81 4.80 -16.04
C PHE A 176 4.85 5.87 -15.67
N ASP A 177 5.79 6.13 -16.57
CA ASP A 177 6.70 7.31 -16.55
C ASP A 177 7.84 7.28 -15.50
N TRP A 178 8.46 6.10 -15.28
CA TRP A 178 9.44 5.90 -14.18
C TRP A 178 10.89 6.03 -14.64
N SER A 179 11.25 5.50 -15.81
CA SER A 179 12.66 5.27 -16.23
C SER A 179 13.53 6.51 -16.21
N ASP A 180 13.14 7.58 -16.91
CA ASP A 180 13.96 8.78 -17.02
C ASP A 180 14.06 9.53 -15.67
N ILE A 181 12.96 9.59 -14.91
CA ILE A 181 12.89 10.33 -13.63
C ILE A 181 13.72 9.62 -12.55
N VAL A 182 13.60 8.29 -12.45
CA VAL A 182 14.30 7.48 -11.46
C VAL A 182 15.78 7.40 -11.80
N GLY A 183 16.12 7.29 -13.09
CA GLY A 183 17.52 7.25 -13.54
C GLY A 183 18.31 8.48 -13.10
N ASP A 184 17.78 9.67 -13.40
CA ASP A 184 18.40 10.94 -13.01
C ASP A 184 18.47 11.08 -11.47
N LEU A 185 17.39 10.73 -10.75
CA LEU A 185 17.34 10.83 -9.29
C LEU A 185 18.35 9.89 -8.61
N LEU A 186 18.52 8.69 -9.15
CA LEU A 186 19.43 7.68 -8.63
C LEU A 186 20.89 8.00 -8.92
N GLU A 187 21.19 8.51 -10.11
CA GLU A 187 22.53 9.03 -10.44
C GLU A 187 22.89 10.20 -9.52
N ASP A 188 21.99 11.17 -9.34
CA ASP A 188 22.17 12.29 -8.42
C ASP A 188 22.33 11.83 -6.96
N ALA A 189 21.53 10.88 -6.49
CA ALA A 189 21.61 10.36 -5.13
C ALA A 189 22.94 9.63 -4.88
N LEU A 190 23.39 8.83 -5.84
CA LEU A 190 24.67 8.11 -5.76
C LEU A 190 25.86 9.09 -5.79
N ASP A 191 25.84 10.07 -6.69
CA ASP A 191 26.89 11.09 -6.80
C ASP A 191 26.97 11.94 -5.53
N ASN A 192 25.83 12.37 -4.98
CA ASN A 192 25.79 13.10 -3.71
C ASN A 192 26.34 12.28 -2.53
N ALA A 193 26.00 10.98 -2.46
CA ALA A 193 26.52 10.10 -1.42
C ALA A 193 28.04 9.92 -1.52
N ILE A 194 28.57 9.73 -2.74
CA ILE A 194 30.01 9.58 -2.99
C ILE A 194 30.77 10.90 -2.74
N ASP A 195 30.24 12.03 -3.21
CA ASP A 195 30.87 13.33 -3.05
C ASP A 195 30.88 13.80 -1.60
N GLY A 196 29.79 13.57 -0.86
CA GLY A 196 29.71 13.82 0.58
C GLY A 196 30.77 13.04 1.36
N LEU A 197 30.97 11.77 1.02
CA LEU A 197 31.95 10.92 1.69
C LEU A 197 33.41 11.32 1.40
N LEU A 198 33.67 11.85 0.20
CA LEU A 198 35.04 12.09 -0.28
C LEU A 198 35.44 13.56 -0.30
N PHE A 199 34.57 14.52 0.04
CA PHE A 199 34.83 15.95 -0.18
C PHE A 199 36.11 16.45 0.51
N PHE A 200 36.43 15.90 1.68
CA PHE A 200 37.52 16.37 2.54
C PHE A 200 38.88 15.66 2.28
N LEU A 201 38.92 14.67 1.38
CA LEU A 201 40.11 13.82 1.19
C LEU A 201 41.04 14.31 0.06
N PRO A 202 42.37 14.33 0.27
CA PRO A 202 43.33 14.57 -0.81
C PRO A 202 43.32 13.42 -1.82
N GLY A 203 43.66 13.69 -3.09
CA GLY A 203 43.47 12.74 -4.21
C GLY A 203 44.00 11.32 -3.98
N TRP A 204 45.16 11.17 -3.34
CA TRP A 204 45.74 9.86 -3.03
C TRP A 204 44.91 9.04 -2.01
N ALA A 205 44.19 9.71 -1.11
CA ALA A 205 43.31 9.07 -0.13
C ALA A 205 41.94 8.74 -0.75
N LYS A 206 41.46 9.55 -1.70
CA LYS A 206 40.30 9.21 -2.53
C LYS A 206 40.52 7.90 -3.29
N ASP A 207 41.71 7.69 -3.86
CA ASP A 207 42.06 6.47 -4.58
C ASP A 207 42.09 5.22 -3.66
N LEU A 208 42.58 5.37 -2.43
CA LEU A 208 42.61 4.28 -1.45
C LEU A 208 41.21 3.92 -0.94
N ILE A 209 40.37 4.91 -0.65
CA ILE A 209 38.99 4.68 -0.22
C ILE A 209 38.15 4.12 -1.38
N ARG A 210 38.34 4.58 -2.61
CA ARG A 210 37.71 3.97 -3.80
C ARG A 210 38.11 2.50 -3.96
N ALA A 211 39.31 2.10 -3.58
CA ALA A 211 39.71 0.68 -3.60
C ALA A 211 39.07 -0.16 -2.49
N ILE A 212 38.76 0.44 -1.34
CA ILE A 212 38.08 -0.22 -0.20
C ILE A 212 36.57 -0.30 -0.45
N LEU A 213 35.99 0.78 -0.97
CA LEU A 213 34.58 0.87 -1.35
C LEU A 213 34.30 0.24 -2.71
N GLY A 214 35.32 -0.11 -3.50
CA GLY A 214 35.15 -0.72 -4.81
C GLY A 214 34.18 -1.90 -4.79
N PRO A 215 34.35 -2.90 -3.90
CA PRO A 215 33.39 -3.99 -3.74
C PRO A 215 31.98 -3.58 -3.29
N VAL A 216 31.84 -2.49 -2.54
CA VAL A 216 30.54 -1.94 -2.10
C VAL A 216 29.87 -1.17 -3.22
N ILE A 217 30.62 -0.37 -3.97
CA ILE A 217 30.18 0.31 -5.18
C ILE A 217 29.86 -0.71 -6.27
N ASP A 218 30.60 -1.81 -6.36
CA ASP A 218 30.34 -2.92 -7.28
C ASP A 218 29.14 -3.75 -6.83
N LEU A 219 28.90 -3.91 -5.51
CA LEU A 219 27.68 -4.51 -4.96
C LEU A 219 26.48 -3.61 -5.21
N VAL A 220 26.61 -2.31 -4.95
CA VAL A 220 25.61 -1.30 -5.28
C VAL A 220 25.37 -1.33 -6.78
N ARG A 221 26.38 -1.33 -7.65
CA ARG A 221 26.25 -1.47 -9.12
C ARG A 221 25.77 -2.85 -9.60
N ALA A 222 25.91 -3.90 -8.81
CA ALA A 222 25.39 -5.23 -9.14
C ALA A 222 23.94 -5.41 -8.68
N ILE A 223 23.56 -4.74 -7.57
CA ILE A 223 22.16 -4.55 -7.17
C ILE A 223 21.49 -3.58 -8.14
N LEU A 224 22.22 -2.54 -8.55
CA LEU A 224 21.90 -1.50 -9.51
C LEU A 224 22.50 -1.82 -10.88
N ASP A 225 22.34 -3.02 -11.43
CA ASP A 225 22.71 -3.31 -12.84
C ASP A 225 21.72 -2.58 -13.78
N ILE A 226 21.67 -1.24 -13.61
CA ILE A 226 20.91 -0.16 -14.27
C ILE A 226 21.17 -0.12 -15.79
N GLY A 227 21.97 -1.06 -16.31
CA GLY A 227 22.66 -0.94 -17.58
C GLY A 227 21.76 -0.87 -18.81
N ASP A 228 20.57 -1.48 -18.80
CA ASP A 228 19.72 -1.50 -20.00
C ASP A 228 18.22 -1.20 -19.76
N ASP A 229 17.60 -1.57 -18.62
CA ASP A 229 16.17 -1.31 -18.34
C ASP A 229 15.90 -0.92 -16.86
N ILE A 230 15.98 0.37 -16.53
CA ILE A 230 15.71 0.93 -15.18
C ILE A 230 14.28 0.60 -14.71
N ASP A 231 13.33 0.53 -15.64
CA ASP A 231 11.95 0.16 -15.38
C ASP A 231 11.82 -1.29 -14.87
N GLU A 232 12.58 -2.23 -15.44
CA GLU A 232 12.59 -3.64 -15.00
C GLU A 232 13.22 -3.75 -13.61
N TRP A 233 14.35 -3.08 -13.38
CA TRP A 233 15.02 -3.09 -12.08
C TRP A 233 14.14 -2.53 -10.96
N LEU A 234 13.48 -1.39 -11.18
CA LEU A 234 12.67 -0.76 -10.14
C LEU A 234 11.34 -1.51 -9.94
N SER A 235 10.76 -2.06 -11.00
CA SER A 235 9.61 -2.98 -10.91
C SER A 235 9.98 -4.24 -10.11
N ASP A 236 11.15 -4.83 -10.32
CA ASP A 236 11.66 -5.95 -9.53
C ASP A 236 11.99 -5.56 -8.08
N LEU A 237 12.54 -4.38 -7.85
CA LEU A 237 12.83 -3.90 -6.50
C LEU A 237 11.52 -3.70 -5.73
N LEU A 238 10.57 -2.94 -6.27
CA LEU A 238 9.31 -2.65 -5.60
C LEU A 238 8.39 -3.86 -5.56
N GLY A 239 8.21 -4.54 -6.69
CA GLY A 239 7.31 -5.68 -6.85
C GLY A 239 7.84 -6.96 -6.20
N VAL A 240 9.08 -7.37 -6.52
CA VAL A 240 9.61 -8.68 -6.10
C VAL A 240 10.37 -8.59 -4.78
N SER A 241 11.28 -7.62 -4.65
CA SER A 241 12.20 -7.58 -3.51
C SER A 241 11.55 -6.97 -2.26
N LEU A 242 10.77 -5.90 -2.43
CA LEU A 242 10.05 -5.24 -1.34
C LEU A 242 8.60 -5.74 -1.20
N GLY A 243 8.06 -6.43 -2.21
CA GLY A 243 6.68 -6.94 -2.17
C GLY A 243 5.61 -5.83 -2.14
N LEU A 244 5.96 -4.61 -2.55
CA LEU A 244 5.09 -3.45 -2.47
C LEU A 244 3.87 -3.58 -3.38
N PHE A 245 4.04 -4.11 -4.60
CA PHE A 245 2.90 -4.31 -5.50
C PHE A 245 1.95 -5.38 -4.97
N ASP A 246 2.47 -6.50 -4.47
CA ASP A 246 1.66 -7.53 -3.79
C ASP A 246 0.93 -6.97 -2.57
N LEU A 247 1.58 -6.10 -1.80
CA LEU A 247 0.98 -5.39 -0.68
C LEU A 247 -0.18 -4.51 -1.16
N ILE A 248 0.02 -3.70 -2.20
CA ILE A 248 -1.01 -2.81 -2.76
C ILE A 248 -2.19 -3.63 -3.30
N LEU A 249 -1.91 -4.66 -4.09
CA LEU A 249 -2.92 -5.59 -4.61
C LEU A 249 -3.76 -6.16 -3.47
N THR A 250 -3.10 -6.61 -2.40
CA THR A 250 -3.78 -7.16 -1.22
C THR A 250 -4.61 -6.10 -0.50
N LEU A 251 -4.07 -4.91 -0.27
CA LEU A 251 -4.77 -3.82 0.43
C LEU A 251 -6.01 -3.34 -0.35
N VAL A 252 -5.85 -3.15 -1.66
CA VAL A 252 -6.94 -2.76 -2.56
C VAL A 252 -8.00 -3.86 -2.59
N ALA A 253 -7.60 -5.12 -2.79
CA ALA A 253 -8.55 -6.23 -2.84
C ALA A 253 -9.30 -6.42 -1.50
N ASP A 254 -8.61 -6.36 -0.37
CA ASP A 254 -9.23 -6.53 0.94
C ASP A 254 -10.18 -5.37 1.30
N HIS A 255 -9.83 -4.13 0.90
CA HIS A 255 -10.70 -2.97 1.10
C HIS A 255 -12.05 -3.16 0.40
N PHE A 256 -12.03 -3.57 -0.87
CA PHE A 256 -13.24 -3.79 -1.66
C PHE A 256 -14.01 -5.06 -1.26
N ALA A 257 -13.31 -6.17 -0.94
CA ALA A 257 -13.93 -7.48 -0.72
C ALA A 257 -14.46 -7.75 0.69
N LYS A 258 -13.92 -7.06 1.71
CA LYS A 258 -14.13 -7.45 3.12
C LYS A 258 -14.48 -6.30 4.04
N GLN A 259 -13.93 -5.11 3.82
CA GLN A 259 -14.02 -4.06 4.82
C GLN A 259 -15.29 -3.22 4.70
N TYR A 260 -15.70 -2.89 3.47
CA TYR A 260 -16.84 -2.01 3.23
C TYR A 260 -17.82 -2.62 2.23
N PRO A 261 -19.00 -3.08 2.67
CA PRO A 261 -20.03 -3.51 1.74
C PRO A 261 -20.57 -2.32 0.94
N LEU A 262 -20.86 -2.54 -0.34
CA LEU A 262 -21.58 -1.59 -1.20
C LEU A 262 -22.98 -1.27 -0.65
N LEU A 263 -23.62 -2.29 -0.08
CA LEU A 263 -24.99 -2.23 0.39
C LEU A 263 -25.16 -3.16 1.60
N GLU A 264 -25.82 -2.64 2.62
CA GLU A 264 -26.29 -3.43 3.75
C GLU A 264 -27.81 -3.40 3.79
N ILE A 265 -28.41 -4.58 3.91
CA ILE A 265 -29.85 -4.76 4.02
C ILE A 265 -30.10 -5.45 5.35
N GLU A 266 -30.76 -4.75 6.27
CA GLU A 266 -31.16 -5.33 7.55
C GLU A 266 -32.05 -6.57 7.34
N ASP A 267 -31.84 -7.60 8.13
CA ASP A 267 -32.67 -8.81 8.17
C ASP A 267 -33.22 -9.05 9.59
N PRO A 268 -34.55 -9.04 9.78
CA PRO A 268 -35.60 -8.82 8.76
C PRO A 268 -35.72 -7.36 8.31
N PHE A 269 -36.03 -7.14 7.02
CA PHE A 269 -35.98 -5.83 6.38
C PHE A 269 -37.14 -4.91 6.81
N PRO A 270 -36.87 -3.69 7.34
CA PRO A 270 -37.91 -2.75 7.75
C PRO A 270 -38.54 -2.04 6.54
N VAL A 271 -39.79 -2.41 6.23
CA VAL A 271 -40.59 -1.73 5.18
C VAL A 271 -41.12 -0.40 5.69
N ILE A 272 -41.51 -0.37 6.96
CA ILE A 272 -41.96 0.84 7.65
C ILE A 272 -41.04 1.02 8.85
N PRO A 273 -40.25 2.12 8.90
CA PRO A 273 -39.32 2.35 9.99
C PRO A 273 -40.07 2.53 11.30
N TYR A 274 -39.42 2.15 12.40
CA TYR A 274 -39.96 2.37 13.74
C TYR A 274 -40.28 3.85 13.96
N GLN A 275 -41.55 4.14 14.24
CA GLN A 275 -41.99 5.45 14.71
C GLN A 275 -42.61 5.26 16.08
N ALA A 276 -42.09 5.97 17.08
CA ALA A 276 -42.41 5.85 18.50
C ALA A 276 -43.86 5.40 18.79
N GLY A 277 -44.03 4.09 19.03
CA GLY A 277 -45.32 3.46 19.37
C GLY A 277 -45.96 2.59 18.30
N LEU A 278 -45.39 2.46 17.09
CA LEU A 278 -45.85 1.55 16.05
C LEU A 278 -44.93 0.33 15.94
N ILE A 279 -45.54 -0.86 15.85
CA ILE A 279 -44.81 -2.11 15.58
C ILE A 279 -44.30 -2.02 14.12
N PRO A 280 -42.98 -2.20 13.88
CA PRO A 280 -42.44 -2.14 12.53
C PRO A 280 -42.99 -3.29 11.69
N VAL A 281 -43.26 -3.01 10.41
CA VAL A 281 -43.61 -4.04 9.44
C VAL A 281 -42.33 -4.47 8.76
N LYS A 282 -41.96 -5.74 8.96
CA LYS A 282 -40.73 -6.31 8.43
C LYS A 282 -40.96 -7.45 7.47
N LEU A 283 -40.05 -7.61 6.52
CA LEU A 283 -40.03 -8.71 5.57
C LEU A 283 -38.84 -9.64 5.88
N PRO A 284 -39.07 -10.93 6.16
CA PRO A 284 -37.98 -11.89 6.26
C PRO A 284 -37.42 -12.13 4.86
N ILE A 285 -36.14 -11.85 4.64
CA ILE A 285 -35.47 -12.13 3.37
C ILE A 285 -34.79 -13.50 3.50
N GLU A 286 -35.36 -14.52 2.86
CA GLU A 286 -34.80 -15.88 2.90
C GLU A 286 -33.62 -16.05 1.96
N THR A 287 -33.74 -15.50 0.76
CA THR A 287 -32.69 -15.53 -0.25
C THR A 287 -32.53 -14.16 -0.87
N LEU A 288 -31.29 -13.81 -1.19
CA LEU A 288 -30.93 -12.62 -1.93
C LEU A 288 -29.96 -13.04 -3.03
N ALA A 289 -30.17 -12.52 -4.23
CA ALA A 289 -29.30 -12.75 -5.37
C ALA A 289 -29.04 -11.44 -6.11
N VAL A 290 -27.81 -11.29 -6.61
CA VAL A 290 -27.40 -10.16 -7.44
C VAL A 290 -27.10 -10.65 -8.84
N THR A 291 -27.52 -9.89 -9.84
CA THR A 291 -27.17 -10.09 -11.24
C THR A 291 -26.79 -8.75 -11.85
N ILE A 292 -25.71 -8.72 -12.62
CA ILE A 292 -25.25 -7.54 -13.36
C ILE A 292 -25.49 -7.78 -14.85
N THR A 293 -26.03 -6.76 -15.49
CA THR A 293 -26.15 -6.63 -16.95
C THR A 293 -25.25 -5.49 -17.42
N ASP A 294 -25.22 -5.23 -18.72
CA ASP A 294 -24.43 -4.13 -19.30
C ASP A 294 -24.93 -2.72 -18.84
N ASP A 295 -26.11 -2.62 -18.20
CA ASP A 295 -26.72 -1.33 -17.82
C ASP A 295 -27.08 -1.24 -16.32
N GLU A 296 -27.30 -2.39 -15.67
CA GLU A 296 -27.94 -2.46 -14.36
C GLU A 296 -27.33 -3.52 -13.44
N MET A 297 -27.27 -3.18 -12.16
CA MET A 297 -27.13 -4.15 -11.08
C MET A 297 -28.50 -4.44 -10.49
N ILE A 298 -28.93 -5.69 -10.57
CA ILE A 298 -30.26 -6.16 -10.21
C ILE A 298 -30.15 -7.02 -8.95
N LEU A 299 -30.83 -6.61 -7.89
CA LEU A 299 -31.05 -7.41 -6.69
C LEU A 299 -32.42 -8.06 -6.74
N THR A 300 -32.46 -9.36 -6.47
CA THR A 300 -33.70 -10.13 -6.35
C THR A 300 -33.76 -10.81 -5.00
N ALA A 301 -34.94 -10.79 -4.37
CA ALA A 301 -35.14 -11.38 -3.06
C ALA A 301 -36.39 -12.27 -3.03
N ASP A 302 -36.29 -13.38 -2.32
CA ASP A 302 -37.43 -14.19 -1.91
C ASP A 302 -37.80 -13.85 -0.47
N VAL A 303 -39.03 -13.41 -0.28
CA VAL A 303 -39.62 -13.18 1.04
C VAL A 303 -40.09 -14.52 1.63
N GLY A 304 -39.68 -14.79 2.86
CA GLY A 304 -40.05 -16.01 3.59
C GLY A 304 -41.42 -15.98 4.23
N ASP A 305 -41.85 -17.16 4.70
CA ASP A 305 -43.17 -17.36 5.31
C ASP A 305 -43.23 -16.99 6.80
N THR A 306 -42.07 -16.87 7.48
CA THR A 306 -42.00 -16.60 8.93
C THR A 306 -40.75 -15.80 9.34
N LEU A 307 -40.93 -14.91 10.33
CA LEU A 307 -39.86 -14.17 11.04
C LEU A 307 -39.32 -14.95 12.25
#